data_AF-A0A3D8HTA7-F1
#
_entry.id   AF-A0A3D8HTA7-F1
#
_cell.length_a   1.000
_cell.length_b   1.000
_cell.length_c   1.000
_cell.angle_alpha   90.00
_cell.angle_beta   90.00
_cell.angle_gamma   90.00
#
_symmetry.space_group_name_H-M   'P 1'
#
loop_
_entity.id
_entity.type
_entity.pdbx_description
1 polymer ?
#
loop_
_entity_poly.entity_id
_entity_poly.type
_entity_poly.pdbx_seq_one_letter_code
_entity_poly.pdbx_strand_id
1 'polypeptide(L)'
;MSEITHDSIAKLMDIFYEKIRKDANLAPIFNAKIGESDGKWQHHKKHIANFWKQMLLGESTFNGQPLKKHLELPPFPRERFDDWLALFEESLHQVYDEPTSAHILEIARGIAGRFQMMIYDMPH
;
A
#
# COMPACT_ATOMS: atom_id res chain seq x y z
N MET A 1 1.17 -9.12 20.72
CA MET A 1 0.49 -8.65 19.51
C MET A 1 -0.14 -7.33 19.85
N SER A 2 0.38 -6.29 19.23
CA SER A 2 -0.19 -4.95 19.25
C SER A 2 -1.58 -4.98 18.59
N GLU A 3 -2.50 -4.21 19.17
CA GLU A 3 -3.87 -4.10 18.66
C GLU A 3 -3.89 -3.31 17.34
N ILE A 4 -4.68 -3.79 16.38
CA ILE A 4 -4.92 -3.09 15.12
C ILE A 4 -6.18 -2.23 15.30
N THR A 5 -6.04 -0.91 15.15
CA THR A 5 -7.12 0.06 15.31
C THR A 5 -7.16 1.02 14.13
N HIS A 6 -8.22 1.84 14.03
CA HIS A 6 -8.32 2.90 13.02
C HIS A 6 -7.13 3.85 13.05
N ASP A 7 -6.70 4.22 14.25
CA ASP A 7 -5.62 5.17 14.47
C ASP A 7 -4.26 4.57 14.13
N SER A 8 -4.03 3.29 14.46
CA SER A 8 -2.79 2.60 14.09
C SER A 8 -2.69 2.41 12.58
N ILE A 9 -3.79 2.11 11.90
CA ILE A 9 -3.84 2.04 10.42
C ILE A 9 -3.59 3.41 9.80
N ALA A 10 -4.21 4.47 10.33
CA ALA A 10 -3.98 5.83 9.84
C ALA A 10 -2.51 6.24 9.98
N LYS A 11 -1.91 5.97 11.16
CA LYS A 11 -0.47 6.20 11.42
C LYS A 11 0.42 5.40 10.46
N LEU A 12 0.10 4.14 10.20
CA LEU A 12 0.81 3.33 9.21
C LEU A 12 0.77 3.97 7.82
N MET A 13 -0.40 4.41 7.36
CA MET A 13 -0.52 5.08 6.05
C MET A 13 0.26 6.39 6.00
N ASP A 14 0.30 7.15 7.10
CA ASP A 14 1.07 8.38 7.14
C ASP A 14 2.56 8.13 6.98
N ILE A 15 3.14 7.24 7.79
CA ILE A 15 4.57 6.87 7.74
C ILE A 15 4.93 6.26 6.39
N PHE A 16 4.10 5.31 5.92
CA PHE A 16 4.37 4.60 4.69
C PHE A 16 4.39 5.52 3.47
N TYR A 17 3.35 6.36 3.30
CA TYR A 17 3.28 7.23 2.14
C TYR A 17 4.26 8.42 2.22
N GLU A 18 4.73 8.79 3.41
CA GLU A 18 5.86 9.72 3.54
C GLU A 18 7.17 9.12 3.02
N LYS A 19 7.41 7.83 3.26
CA LYS A 19 8.54 7.11 2.67
C LYS A 19 8.40 7.00 1.16
N ILE A 20 7.24 6.56 0.66
CA ILE A 20 6.97 6.44 -0.78
C ILE A 20 7.20 7.76 -1.52
N ARG A 21 6.76 8.90 -0.96
CA ARG A 21 6.89 10.21 -1.60
C ARG A 21 8.34 10.70 -1.67
N LYS A 22 9.24 10.15 -0.84
CA LYS A 22 10.68 10.47 -0.83
C LYS A 22 11.52 9.46 -1.61
N ASP A 23 10.95 8.30 -1.93
CA ASP A 23 11.64 7.24 -2.65
C ASP A 23 11.82 7.59 -4.14
N ALA A 24 13.05 7.50 -4.64
CA ALA A 24 13.39 7.93 -5.99
C ALA A 24 12.74 7.06 -7.09
N ASN A 25 12.40 5.80 -6.79
CA ASN A 25 11.85 4.86 -7.75
C ASN A 25 10.32 4.84 -7.74
N LEU A 26 9.71 5.00 -6.56
CA LEU A 26 8.26 4.92 -6.38
C LEU A 26 7.61 6.29 -6.49
N ALA A 27 8.21 7.36 -5.96
CA ALA A 27 7.59 8.69 -5.98
C ALA A 27 7.16 9.14 -7.39
N PRO A 28 7.94 8.94 -8.48
CA PRO A 28 7.50 9.31 -9.82
C PRO A 28 6.21 8.59 -10.28
N ILE A 29 6.06 7.30 -9.95
CA ILE A 29 4.88 6.50 -10.32
C ILE A 29 3.63 7.04 -9.61
N PHE A 30 3.75 7.27 -8.30
CA PHE A 30 2.65 7.79 -7.49
C PHE A 30 2.30 9.23 -7.87
N ASN A 31 3.30 10.10 -8.05
CA ASN A 31 3.09 11.49 -8.45
C ASN A 31 2.45 11.60 -9.84
N ALA A 32 2.80 10.73 -10.79
CA ALA A 32 2.17 10.71 -12.10
C ALA A 32 0.67 10.38 -12.05
N LYS A 33 0.24 9.51 -11.11
CA LYS A 33 -1.16 9.09 -10.99
C LYS A 33 -1.99 9.95 -10.02
N ILE A 34 -1.42 10.30 -8.87
CA ILE A 34 -2.08 11.02 -7.79
C ILE A 34 -1.90 12.53 -7.97
N GLY A 35 -0.79 12.98 -8.53
CA GLY A 35 -0.34 14.37 -8.49
C GLY A 35 0.49 14.67 -7.24
N GLU A 36 1.08 15.87 -7.21
CA GLU A 36 2.08 16.23 -6.20
C GLU A 36 1.54 17.04 -5.01
N SER A 37 0.28 17.46 -5.02
CA SER A 37 -0.26 18.30 -3.94
C SER A 37 -0.56 17.50 -2.68
N ASP A 38 -0.32 18.12 -1.52
CA ASP A 38 -0.57 17.49 -0.23
C ASP A 38 -2.03 17.05 -0.08
N GLY A 39 -2.99 17.84 -0.58
CA GLY A 39 -4.40 17.47 -0.55
C GLY A 39 -4.71 16.16 -1.29
N LYS A 40 -4.09 15.91 -2.44
CA LYS A 40 -4.30 14.67 -3.21
C LYS A 40 -3.62 13.48 -2.54
N TRP A 41 -2.42 13.68 -1.99
CA TRP A 41 -1.74 12.66 -1.20
C TRP A 41 -2.54 12.31 0.06
N GLN A 42 -3.06 13.29 0.78
CA GLN A 42 -3.92 13.07 1.95
C GLN A 42 -5.19 12.31 1.60
N HIS A 43 -5.83 12.61 0.46
CA HIS A 43 -6.95 11.82 -0.03
C HIS A 43 -6.55 10.37 -0.32
N HIS A 44 -5.41 10.15 -0.99
CA HIS A 44 -4.90 8.81 -1.29
C HIS A 44 -4.62 8.00 -0.02
N LYS A 45 -3.91 8.57 0.96
CA LYS A 45 -3.64 7.93 2.26
C LYS A 45 -4.94 7.46 2.93
N LYS A 46 -5.97 8.32 2.99
CA LYS A 46 -7.28 7.97 3.56
C LYS A 46 -7.99 6.86 2.79
N HIS A 47 -7.93 6.90 1.46
CA HIS A 47 -8.53 5.86 0.62
C HIS A 47 -7.88 4.48 0.88
N ILE A 48 -6.56 4.43 1.00
CA ILE A 48 -5.83 3.18 1.27
C ILE A 48 -5.91 2.78 2.76
N ALA A 49 -6.10 3.72 3.68
CA ALA A 49 -6.44 3.41 5.07
C ALA A 49 -7.77 2.63 5.13
N ASN A 50 -8.78 3.02 4.35
CA ASN A 50 -10.04 2.29 4.29
C ASN A 50 -9.86 0.88 3.71
N PHE A 51 -9.00 0.71 2.71
CA PHE A 51 -8.65 -0.62 2.18
C PHE A 51 -8.12 -1.53 3.30
N TRP A 52 -7.15 -1.03 4.09
CA TRP A 52 -6.58 -1.82 5.19
C TRP A 52 -7.56 -2.05 6.34
N LYS A 53 -8.44 -1.09 6.66
CA LYS A 53 -9.53 -1.31 7.63
C LYS A 53 -10.47 -2.42 7.18
N GLN A 54 -10.81 -2.47 5.89
CA GLN A 54 -11.61 -3.58 5.36
C GLN A 54 -10.88 -4.92 5.47
N MET A 55 -9.60 -4.96 5.12
CA MET A 55 -8.81 -6.19 5.14
C MET A 55 -8.54 -6.72 6.55
N LEU A 56 -8.28 -5.82 7.52
CA LEU A 56 -7.79 -6.19 8.85
C LEU A 56 -8.89 -6.17 9.92
N LEU A 57 -9.89 -5.29 9.78
CA LEU A 57 -10.97 -5.11 10.74
C LEU A 57 -12.34 -5.58 10.21
N GLY A 58 -12.42 -5.98 8.94
CA GLY A 58 -13.66 -6.44 8.31
C GLY A 58 -14.66 -5.31 7.99
N GLU A 59 -14.22 -4.06 8.06
CA GLU A 59 -15.10 -2.91 7.83
C GLU A 59 -15.35 -2.67 6.34
N SER A 60 -16.59 -2.72 5.89
CA SER A 60 -16.96 -2.46 4.48
C SER A 60 -16.94 -0.96 4.13
N THR A 61 -15.81 -0.29 4.34
CA THR A 61 -15.62 1.15 4.09
C THR A 61 -14.81 1.44 2.83
N PHE A 62 -14.21 0.41 2.21
CA PHE A 62 -13.45 0.56 0.98
C PHE A 62 -14.30 0.16 -0.24
N ASN A 63 -14.54 1.13 -1.11
CA ASN A 63 -15.19 0.89 -2.39
C ASN A 63 -14.17 1.12 -3.52
N GLY A 64 -13.62 0.02 -4.05
CA GLY A 64 -12.61 0.07 -5.09
C GLY A 64 -12.26 -1.30 -5.66
N GLN A 65 -11.57 -1.29 -6.80
CA GLN A 65 -11.04 -2.50 -7.45
C GLN A 65 -9.51 -2.36 -7.55
N PRO A 66 -8.77 -2.71 -6.48
CA PRO A 66 -7.33 -2.46 -6.40
C PRO A 66 -6.57 -2.99 -7.62
N LEU A 67 -6.77 -4.26 -7.98
CA LEU A 67 -6.10 -4.88 -9.12
C LEU A 67 -6.34 -4.11 -10.43
N LYS A 68 -7.61 -3.76 -10.72
CA LYS A 68 -7.97 -2.98 -11.92
C LYS A 68 -7.22 -1.65 -11.98
N LYS A 69 -7.06 -0.97 -10.83
CA LYS A 69 -6.31 0.29 -10.77
C LYS A 69 -4.83 0.15 -11.03
N HIS A 70 -4.22 -0.98 -10.70
CA HIS A 70 -2.81 -1.24 -11.01
C HIS A 70 -2.61 -1.64 -12.47
N LEU A 71 -3.56 -2.39 -13.06
CA LEU A 71 -3.57 -2.70 -14.49
C LEU A 71 -3.75 -1.46 -15.38
N GLU A 72 -4.47 -0.44 -14.91
CA GLU A 72 -4.68 0.84 -15.59
C GLU A 72 -3.47 1.81 -15.47
N LEU A 73 -2.39 1.43 -14.77
CA LEU A 73 -1.18 2.26 -14.69
C LEU A 73 -0.34 2.12 -15.97
N PRO A 74 0.44 3.17 -16.33
CA PRO A 74 1.53 2.99 -17.27
C PRO A 74 2.46 1.84 -16.81
N PRO A 75 3.07 1.07 -17.73
CA PRO A 75 3.98 -0.01 -17.35
C PRO A 75 5.07 0.48 -16.42
N PHE A 76 5.33 -0.30 -15.36
CA PHE A 76 6.41 -0.06 -14.42
C PHE A 76 7.19 -1.36 -14.18
N PRO A 77 8.46 -1.28 -13.73
CA PRO A 77 9.26 -2.49 -13.47
C PRO A 77 8.67 -3.36 -12.37
N ARG A 78 8.80 -4.69 -12.49
CA ARG A 78 8.30 -5.65 -11.50
C ARG A 78 8.90 -5.42 -10.11
N GLU A 79 10.17 -5.03 -10.08
CA GLU A 79 10.97 -4.78 -8.87
C GLU A 79 10.38 -3.68 -7.99
N ARG A 80 9.49 -2.81 -8.52
CA ARG A 80 8.80 -1.79 -7.72
C ARG A 80 7.88 -2.38 -6.66
N PHE A 81 7.43 -3.62 -6.84
CA PHE A 81 6.72 -4.33 -5.78
C PHE A 81 7.63 -4.65 -4.60
N ASP A 82 8.90 -4.97 -4.84
CA ASP A 82 9.85 -5.28 -3.78
C ASP A 82 10.22 -4.01 -2.99
N ASP A 83 10.45 -2.88 -3.66
CA ASP A 83 10.69 -1.61 -2.96
C ASP A 83 9.47 -1.19 -2.13
N TRP A 84 8.26 -1.36 -2.69
CA TRP A 84 7.02 -1.04 -1.99
C TRP A 84 6.87 -1.89 -0.73
N LEU A 85 7.13 -3.20 -0.83
CA LEU A 85 7.07 -4.13 0.29
C LEU A 85 8.12 -3.84 1.35
N ALA A 86 9.35 -3.49 0.94
CA ALA A 86 10.42 -3.11 1.87
C ALA A 86 10.06 -1.86 2.68
N LEU A 87 9.58 -0.80 2.02
CA LEU A 87 9.14 0.41 2.72
C LEU A 87 7.91 0.17 3.59
N PHE A 88 7.03 -0.75 3.18
CA PHE A 88 5.85 -1.12 3.96
C PHE A 88 6.25 -1.88 5.23
N GLU A 89 7.16 -2.85 5.13
CA GLU A 89 7.76 -3.58 6.25
C GLU A 89 8.44 -2.63 7.26
N GLU A 90 9.28 -1.71 6.79
CA GLU A 90 9.88 -0.68 7.65
C GLU A 90 8.84 0.20 8.35
N SER A 91 7.69 0.43 7.72
CA SER A 91 6.61 1.24 8.29
C SER A 91 5.82 0.45 9.34
N LEU A 92 5.62 -0.85 9.11
CA LEU A 92 4.97 -1.75 10.06
C LEU A 92 5.76 -1.83 11.37
N HIS A 93 7.09 -2.02 11.30
CA HIS A 93 7.95 -2.08 12.48
C HIS A 93 8.01 -0.77 13.30
N GLN A 94 7.56 0.36 12.74
CA GLN A 94 7.43 1.63 13.48
C GLN A 94 6.07 1.80 14.17
N VAL A 95 5.09 0.98 13.82
CA VAL A 95 3.71 1.11 14.33
C VAL A 95 3.32 -0.07 15.20
N TYR A 96 3.77 -1.27 14.88
CA TYR A 96 3.34 -2.52 15.48
C TYR A 96 4.52 -3.31 16.06
N ASP A 97 4.23 -4.23 16.96
CA ASP A 97 5.19 -5.26 17.37
C ASP A 97 5.44 -6.28 16.26
N GLU A 98 6.52 -7.05 16.38
CA GLU A 98 6.98 -8.01 15.37
C GLU A 98 5.88 -8.98 14.92
N PRO A 99 5.11 -9.63 15.82
CA PRO A 99 4.10 -10.58 15.37
C PRO A 99 2.97 -9.94 14.55
N THR A 100 2.51 -8.75 14.94
CA THR A 100 1.47 -8.03 14.19
C THR A 100 2.03 -7.50 12.86
N SER A 101 3.27 -7.02 12.84
CA SER A 101 3.96 -6.60 11.61
C SER A 101 4.09 -7.75 10.61
N ALA A 102 4.60 -8.90 11.05
CA ALA A 102 4.76 -10.08 10.21
C ALA A 102 3.41 -10.55 9.61
N HIS A 103 2.35 -10.54 10.41
CA HIS A 103 1.01 -10.91 9.95
C HIS A 103 0.48 -9.98 8.84
N ILE A 104 0.57 -8.66 9.04
CA ILE A 104 0.10 -7.69 8.04
C ILE A 104 0.96 -7.75 6.78
N LEU A 105 2.27 -7.96 6.93
CA LEU A 105 3.21 -8.09 5.82
C LEU A 105 2.94 -9.33 4.97
N GLU A 106 2.58 -10.46 5.58
CA GLU A 106 2.20 -11.68 4.85
C GLU A 106 0.99 -11.42 3.94
N ILE A 107 -0.03 -10.71 4.45
CA ILE A 107 -1.19 -10.30 3.66
C ILE A 107 -0.77 -9.40 2.50
N ALA A 108 0.09 -8.41 2.75
CA ALA A 108 0.62 -7.51 1.72
C ALA A 108 1.38 -8.26 0.62
N ARG A 109 2.24 -9.23 1.00
CA ARG A 109 2.98 -10.09 0.07
C ARG A 109 2.05 -10.94 -0.78
N GLY A 110 0.98 -11.49 -0.20
CA GLY A 110 -0.04 -12.23 -0.95
C GLY A 110 -0.75 -11.38 -2.01
N ILE A 111 -1.12 -10.14 -1.65
CA ILE A 111 -1.72 -9.18 -2.59
C ILE A 111 -0.73 -8.81 -3.70
N ALA A 112 0.51 -8.47 -3.34
CA ALA A 112 1.57 -8.11 -4.29
C ALA A 112 1.87 -9.26 -5.26
N GLY A 113 1.98 -10.50 -4.77
CA GLY A 113 2.19 -11.68 -5.61
C GLY A 113 1.06 -11.88 -6.62
N ARG A 114 -0.20 -11.72 -6.19
CA ARG A 114 -1.35 -11.76 -7.10
C ARG A 114 -1.29 -10.65 -8.14
N PHE A 115 -0.92 -9.43 -7.76
CA PHE A 115 -0.83 -8.32 -8.71
C PHE A 115 0.29 -8.53 -9.72
N GLN A 116 1.46 -8.98 -9.28
CA GLN A 116 2.58 -9.30 -10.16
C GLN A 116 2.21 -10.36 -11.19
N MET A 117 1.59 -11.47 -10.74
CA MET A 117 1.12 -12.53 -11.64
C MET A 117 0.16 -11.98 -12.69
N MET A 118 -0.82 -11.18 -12.25
CA MET A 118 -1.80 -10.60 -13.18
C MET A 118 -1.11 -9.65 -14.15
N ILE A 119 -0.40 -8.63 -13.67
CA ILE A 119 0.15 -7.54 -14.50
C ILE A 119 1.21 -8.05 -15.50
N TYR A 120 2.02 -9.03 -15.13
CA TYR A 120 3.21 -9.39 -15.91
C TYR A 120 3.18 -10.79 -16.54
N ASP A 121 2.47 -11.74 -15.94
CA ASP A 121 2.53 -13.15 -16.36
C ASP A 121 1.26 -13.60 -17.11
N MET A 122 0.17 -12.82 -17.03
CA MET A 122 -1.09 -13.13 -17.69
C MET A 122 -1.29 -12.24 -18.93
N PRO A 123 -1.82 -12.80 -20.04
CA PRO A 123 -2.21 -11.98 -21.19
C PRO A 123 -3.40 -11.09 -20.83
N HIS A 124 -3.44 -9.88 -21.40
CA HIS A 124 -4.47 -8.86 -21.18
C HIS A 124 -5.01 -8.33 -22.51
#